data_AF-A0A662A4L0-F1
#
_entry.id   AF-A0A662A4L0-F1
#
_cell.length_a   1.000
_cell.length_b   1.000
_cell.length_c   1.000
_cell.angle_alpha   90.00
_cell.angle_beta   90.00
_cell.angle_gamma   90.00
#
_symmetry.space_group_name_H-M   'P 1'
#
loop_
_entity.id
_entity.type
_entity.pdbx_description
1 polymer ?
#
loop_
_entity_poly.entity_id
_entity_poly.type
_entity_poly.pdbx_seq_one_letter_code
_entity_poly.pdbx_strand_id
1 'polypeptide(L)'
;MVIVNDLIAEFSVEQLRQFFRGKITKFKPKEENYDFLFEDKKEISDNFTDITNIGEAVLNNNDDLLIITAKTNKKLTNRSGKKRQYEIAKNILKEENNDAAFFIFYDEKGNFRFSFIRANFLGTKRDFTNFKRYTYFVSKEQTNKTFISQISKADFNDLDSIQEAFNVEPLTKQFYEKLQHWYFWAIDNVKFPDDAEKEKNGREIAIIRLITRLMFIWFMKVRKLVPENLFDEENIKKNLADFADEDSTYYKAILQNLFFATLNTKQADRKFRSE
;
A
#
# COMPACT_ATOMS: atom_id res chain seq x y z
N MET A 1 -7.81 -22.15 -13.57
CA MET A 1 -6.61 -21.38 -13.18
C MET A 1 -7.10 -20.34 -12.19
N VAL A 2 -6.62 -20.38 -10.94
CA VAL A 2 -7.03 -19.40 -9.92
C VAL A 2 -6.38 -18.07 -10.30
N ILE A 3 -7.20 -17.06 -10.58
CA ILE A 3 -6.72 -15.72 -10.90
C ILE A 3 -6.59 -14.95 -9.58
N VAL A 4 -5.72 -13.93 -9.53
CA VAL A 4 -5.46 -13.12 -8.32
C VAL A 4 -6.76 -12.65 -7.63
N ASN A 5 -7.82 -12.37 -8.39
CA ASN A 5 -9.11 -11.94 -7.84
C ASN A 5 -9.83 -13.02 -7.02
N ASP A 6 -9.70 -14.30 -7.39
CA ASP A 6 -10.33 -15.41 -6.66
C ASP A 6 -9.72 -15.52 -5.26
N LEU A 7 -8.39 -15.39 -5.17
CA LEU A 7 -7.64 -15.37 -3.91
C LEU A 7 -8.05 -14.19 -3.01
N ILE A 8 -8.41 -13.04 -3.61
CA ILE A 8 -8.90 -11.85 -2.87
C ILE A 8 -10.32 -12.06 -2.36
N ALA A 9 -11.18 -12.70 -3.16
CA ALA A 9 -12.58 -12.91 -2.85
C ALA A 9 -12.75 -13.90 -1.68
N GLU A 10 -12.00 -15.01 -1.71
CA GLU A 10 -12.15 -16.08 -0.73
C GLU A 10 -10.80 -16.77 -0.44
N PHE A 11 -9.93 -16.11 0.33
CA PHE A 11 -8.63 -16.67 0.66
C PHE A 11 -8.72 -18.07 1.31
N SER A 12 -7.99 -19.03 0.75
CA SER A 12 -7.68 -20.32 1.38
C SER A 12 -6.27 -20.77 0.99
N VAL A 13 -5.66 -21.61 1.83
CA VAL A 13 -4.32 -22.17 1.56
C VAL A 13 -4.33 -23.00 0.27
N GLU A 14 -5.41 -23.71 -0.02
CA GLU A 14 -5.55 -24.50 -1.24
C GLU A 14 -5.62 -23.63 -2.50
N GLN A 15 -6.42 -22.55 -2.49
CA GLN A 15 -6.42 -21.59 -3.59
C GLN A 15 -5.05 -20.93 -3.78
N LEU A 16 -4.33 -20.65 -2.69
CA LEU A 16 -2.98 -20.10 -2.76
C LEU A 16 -2.00 -21.09 -3.40
N ARG A 17 -2.07 -22.39 -3.05
CA ARG A 17 -1.30 -23.45 -3.73
C ARG A 17 -1.60 -23.51 -5.22
N GLN A 18 -2.88 -23.42 -5.60
CA GLN A 18 -3.29 -23.41 -7.02
C GLN A 18 -2.81 -22.15 -7.75
N PHE A 19 -2.84 -20.99 -7.10
CA PHE A 19 -2.29 -19.75 -7.63
C PHE A 19 -0.79 -19.89 -7.94
N PHE A 20 0.01 -20.38 -6.99
CA PHE A 20 1.44 -20.60 -7.21
C PHE A 20 1.74 -21.65 -8.26
N ARG A 21 1.00 -22.77 -8.28
CA ARG A 21 1.11 -23.80 -9.33
C ARG A 21 0.85 -23.24 -10.73
N GLY A 22 -0.05 -22.27 -10.86
CA GLY A 22 -0.32 -21.61 -12.14
C GLY A 22 0.70 -20.52 -12.52
N LYS A 23 1.49 -20.02 -11.56
CA LYS A 23 2.42 -18.90 -11.76
C LYS A 23 3.89 -19.33 -11.85
N ILE A 24 4.28 -20.38 -11.15
CA ILE A 24 5.64 -20.88 -11.06
C ILE A 24 5.72 -22.25 -11.76
N THR A 25 6.55 -22.33 -12.81
CA THR A 25 6.65 -23.52 -13.67
C THR A 25 7.15 -24.74 -12.91
N LYS A 26 8.13 -24.55 -12.01
CA LYS A 26 8.78 -25.62 -11.23
C LYS A 26 8.24 -25.71 -9.79
N PHE A 27 7.00 -25.29 -9.55
CA PHE A 27 6.38 -25.37 -8.23
C PHE A 27 6.13 -26.81 -7.80
N LYS A 28 6.56 -27.13 -6.59
CA LYS A 28 6.31 -28.41 -5.91
C LYS A 28 5.51 -28.13 -4.64
N PRO A 29 4.29 -28.68 -4.50
CA PRO A 29 3.57 -28.59 -3.24
C PRO A 29 4.34 -29.35 -2.15
N LYS A 30 4.39 -28.76 -0.96
CA LYS A 30 4.99 -29.34 0.25
C LYS A 30 4.04 -29.08 1.41
N GLU A 31 4.10 -29.89 2.46
CA GLU A 31 3.34 -29.67 3.68
C GLU A 31 4.23 -30.02 4.86
N GLU A 32 4.80 -28.99 5.46
CA GLU A 32 5.75 -29.12 6.55
C GLU A 32 5.46 -28.06 7.60
N ASN A 33 5.20 -28.50 8.83
CA ASN A 33 4.88 -27.62 9.95
C ASN A 33 6.17 -27.08 10.58
N TYR A 34 6.17 -25.79 10.94
CA TYR A 34 7.28 -25.07 11.57
C TYR A 34 6.88 -24.43 12.91
N ASP A 35 5.72 -24.76 13.48
CA ASP A 35 5.28 -24.22 14.77
C ASP A 35 6.31 -24.54 15.88
N PHE A 36 6.96 -25.70 15.79
CA PHE A 36 8.00 -26.16 16.71
C PHE A 36 9.19 -25.17 16.83
N LEU A 37 9.50 -24.38 15.79
CA LEU A 37 10.57 -23.38 15.84
C LEU A 37 10.24 -22.17 16.74
N PHE A 38 8.99 -22.06 17.18
CA PHE A 38 8.47 -20.87 17.86
C PHE A 38 7.73 -21.17 19.17
N GLU A 39 7.70 -22.44 19.62
CA GLU A 39 7.02 -22.84 20.86
C GLU A 39 7.48 -22.02 22.08
N ASP A 40 8.80 -21.87 22.23
CA ASP A 40 9.41 -21.10 23.34
C ASP A 40 9.23 -19.57 23.20
N LYS A 41 8.77 -19.09 22.04
CA LYS A 41 8.59 -17.66 21.73
C LYS A 41 7.12 -17.29 21.87
N LYS A 42 6.65 -17.09 23.10
CA LYS A 42 5.25 -16.70 23.41
C LYS A 42 4.71 -15.55 22.55
N GLU A 43 5.53 -14.54 22.24
CA GLU A 43 5.10 -13.45 21.36
C GLU A 43 4.68 -13.89 19.94
N ILE A 44 5.20 -15.03 19.48
CA ILE A 44 4.85 -15.66 18.21
C ILE A 44 3.73 -16.67 18.43
N SER A 45 3.93 -17.66 19.31
CA SER A 45 2.95 -18.75 19.52
C SER A 45 1.59 -18.27 20.02
N ASP A 46 1.51 -17.18 20.78
CA ASP A 46 0.23 -16.58 21.20
C ASP A 46 -0.51 -15.88 20.04
N ASN A 47 0.19 -15.50 18.97
CA ASN A 47 -0.34 -14.65 17.90
C ASN A 47 -0.47 -15.35 16.54
N PHE A 48 0.26 -16.45 16.33
CA PHE A 48 0.35 -17.17 15.07
C PHE A 48 0.25 -18.67 15.32
N THR A 49 -0.41 -19.35 14.40
CA THR A 49 -0.62 -20.80 14.38
C THR A 49 -0.51 -21.29 12.94
N ASP A 50 -0.46 -22.61 12.74
CA ASP A 50 -0.43 -23.24 11.43
C ASP A 50 0.72 -22.70 10.55
N ILE A 51 1.90 -22.46 11.15
CA ILE A 51 3.08 -21.98 10.42
C ILE A 51 3.58 -23.14 9.57
N THR A 52 3.30 -23.11 8.27
CA THR A 52 3.45 -24.26 7.38
C THR A 52 4.10 -23.85 6.07
N ASN A 53 5.09 -24.63 5.62
CA ASN A 53 5.56 -24.59 4.24
C ASN A 53 4.56 -25.32 3.35
N ILE A 54 3.98 -24.60 2.40
CA ILE A 54 2.94 -25.10 1.50
C ILE A 54 3.49 -25.44 0.10
N GLY A 55 4.77 -25.15 -0.15
CA GLY A 55 5.43 -25.47 -1.40
C GLY A 55 6.80 -24.82 -1.56
N GLU A 56 7.54 -25.33 -2.53
CA GLU A 56 8.88 -24.87 -2.87
C GLU A 56 9.04 -24.82 -4.40
N ALA A 57 10.03 -24.07 -4.88
CA ALA A 57 10.38 -24.03 -6.28
C ALA A 57 11.87 -23.69 -6.46
N VAL A 58 12.45 -24.24 -7.53
CA VAL A 58 13.75 -23.81 -8.04
C VAL A 58 13.50 -22.94 -9.27
N LEU A 59 13.93 -21.68 -9.25
CA LEU A 59 13.66 -20.70 -10.29
C LEU A 59 14.70 -20.76 -11.42
N ASN A 60 14.64 -19.83 -12.38
CA ASN A 60 15.45 -19.88 -13.60
C ASN A 60 16.97 -19.83 -13.34
N ASN A 61 17.42 -19.09 -12.32
CA ASN A 61 18.84 -18.94 -11.98
C ASN A 61 19.32 -19.93 -10.90
N ASN A 62 18.60 -21.04 -10.72
CA ASN A 62 18.76 -21.97 -9.58
C ASN A 62 18.53 -21.31 -8.22
N ASP A 63 17.80 -20.20 -8.18
CA ASP A 63 17.38 -19.61 -6.92
C ASP A 63 16.30 -20.48 -6.27
N ASP A 64 16.49 -20.81 -4.99
CA ASP A 64 15.53 -21.59 -4.22
C ASP A 64 14.48 -20.67 -3.57
N LEU A 65 13.21 -21.01 -3.76
CA LEU A 65 12.06 -20.26 -3.26
C LEU A 65 11.16 -21.13 -2.38
N LEU A 66 10.85 -20.66 -1.17
CA LEU A 66 9.84 -21.26 -0.30
C LEU A 66 8.53 -20.48 -0.33
N ILE A 67 7.42 -21.18 -0.08
CA ILE A 67 6.11 -20.58 0.13
C ILE A 67 5.61 -21.00 1.49
N ILE A 68 5.60 -20.06 2.44
CA ILE A 68 5.16 -20.30 3.80
C ILE A 68 3.85 -19.55 4.08
N THR A 69 2.96 -20.21 4.80
CA THR A 69 1.74 -19.62 5.34
C THR A 69 1.74 -19.66 6.85
N ALA A 70 1.03 -18.71 7.48
CA ALA A 70 0.74 -18.78 8.90
C ALA A 70 -0.61 -18.12 9.20
N LYS A 71 -1.45 -18.78 9.99
CA LYS A 71 -2.71 -18.24 10.47
C LYS A 71 -2.41 -17.23 11.57
N THR A 72 -3.12 -16.10 11.57
CA THR A 72 -3.02 -15.08 12.61
C THR A 72 -4.21 -15.17 13.56
N ASN A 73 -3.95 -15.24 14.85
CA ASN A 73 -4.99 -15.29 15.90
C ASN A 73 -5.67 -13.93 16.12
N LYS A 74 -5.13 -12.86 15.53
CA LYS A 74 -5.64 -11.48 15.62
C LYS A 74 -5.93 -10.93 14.24
N LYS A 75 -6.93 -10.04 14.15
CA LYS A 75 -7.28 -9.35 12.90
C LYS A 75 -6.05 -8.69 12.25
N LEU A 76 -5.86 -8.95 10.96
CA LEU A 76 -4.84 -8.27 10.17
C LEU A 76 -5.30 -6.86 9.77
N THR A 77 -4.33 -5.94 9.74
CA THR A 77 -4.54 -4.56 9.29
C THR A 77 -3.34 -4.11 8.44
N ASN A 78 -3.41 -2.93 7.84
CA ASN A 78 -2.27 -2.32 7.14
C ASN A 78 -1.00 -2.15 8.00
N ARG A 79 -1.14 -2.07 9.33
CA ARG A 79 -0.04 -1.70 10.26
C ARG A 79 0.36 -2.80 11.24
N SER A 80 -0.54 -3.73 11.57
CA SER A 80 -0.33 -4.68 12.68
C SER A 80 0.65 -5.81 12.33
N GLY A 81 1.55 -6.15 13.26
CA GLY A 81 2.28 -7.43 13.22
C GLY A 81 3.39 -7.59 12.19
N LYS A 82 3.68 -6.60 11.33
CA LYS A 82 4.69 -6.72 10.25
C LYS A 82 6.06 -7.19 10.76
N LYS A 83 6.54 -6.65 11.89
CA LYS A 83 7.83 -7.04 12.47
C LYS A 83 7.83 -8.52 12.90
N ARG A 84 6.83 -8.96 13.68
CA ARG A 84 6.76 -10.35 14.15
C ARG A 84 6.64 -11.34 12.99
N GLN A 85 5.81 -11.01 12.01
CA GLN A 85 5.65 -11.79 10.78
C GLN A 85 6.96 -11.92 10.01
N TYR A 86 7.73 -10.83 9.92
CA TYR A 86 9.05 -10.86 9.32
C TYR A 86 10.06 -11.70 10.10
N GLU A 87 10.02 -11.68 11.44
CA GLU A 87 10.93 -12.52 12.24
C GLU A 87 10.62 -14.01 12.07
N ILE A 88 9.34 -14.41 12.01
CA ILE A 88 8.96 -15.79 11.65
C ILE A 88 9.57 -16.14 10.29
N ALA A 89 9.34 -15.26 9.32
CA ALA A 89 9.78 -15.44 7.96
C ALA A 89 11.29 -15.62 7.82
N LYS A 90 12.02 -14.70 8.43
CA LYS A 90 13.48 -14.69 8.43
C LYS A 90 14.07 -15.89 9.15
N ASN A 91 13.44 -16.39 10.22
CA ASN A 91 13.94 -17.56 10.93
C ASN A 91 13.80 -18.84 10.10
N ILE A 92 12.65 -19.05 9.45
CA ILE A 92 12.44 -20.22 8.57
C ILE A 92 13.37 -20.17 7.36
N LEU A 93 13.49 -19.01 6.70
CA LEU A 93 14.38 -18.86 5.55
C LEU A 93 15.87 -19.09 5.88
N LYS A 94 16.26 -18.84 7.14
CA LYS A 94 17.61 -19.15 7.64
C LYS A 94 17.80 -20.64 7.87
N GLU A 95 16.82 -21.27 8.53
CA GLU A 95 16.85 -22.71 8.83
C GLU A 95 16.97 -23.55 7.56
N GLU A 96 16.16 -23.25 6.55
CA GLU A 96 16.13 -23.98 5.28
C GLU A 96 17.25 -23.58 4.31
N ASN A 97 17.95 -22.47 4.58
CA ASN A 97 19.03 -21.93 3.76
C ASN A 97 18.67 -21.56 2.31
N ASN A 98 17.40 -21.23 2.00
CA ASN A 98 16.98 -20.82 0.65
C ASN A 98 17.29 -19.36 0.30
N ASP A 99 17.26 -19.03 -0.99
CA ASP A 99 17.54 -17.67 -1.48
C ASP A 99 16.39 -16.70 -1.22
N ALA A 100 15.15 -17.17 -1.30
CA ALA A 100 13.98 -16.33 -1.09
C ALA A 100 12.78 -17.10 -0.55
N ALA A 101 11.78 -16.35 -0.10
CA ALA A 101 10.51 -16.92 0.30
C ALA A 101 9.36 -15.94 0.18
N PHE A 102 8.20 -16.48 -0.19
CA PHE A 102 6.92 -15.85 0.06
C PHE A 102 6.42 -16.22 1.45
N PHE A 103 5.95 -15.21 2.19
CA PHE A 103 5.31 -15.40 3.48
C PHE A 103 3.93 -14.78 3.48
N ILE A 104 2.92 -15.63 3.64
CA ILE A 104 1.52 -15.24 3.60
C ILE A 104 0.89 -15.45 4.96
N PHE A 105 0.55 -14.35 5.61
CA PHE A 105 -0.18 -14.38 6.88
C PHE A 105 -1.65 -14.13 6.61
N TYR A 106 -2.56 -14.90 7.19
CA TYR A 106 -3.99 -14.74 6.94
C TYR A 106 -4.81 -14.77 8.23
N ASP A 107 -5.93 -14.04 8.24
CA ASP A 107 -6.87 -14.02 9.36
C ASP A 107 -8.17 -14.76 9.02
N GLU A 108 -9.00 -14.99 10.04
CA GLU A 108 -10.28 -15.71 9.90
C GLU A 108 -11.30 -14.98 9.02
N LYS A 109 -11.09 -13.71 8.69
CA LYS A 109 -11.97 -12.93 7.81
C LYS A 109 -11.56 -13.03 6.34
N GLY A 110 -10.51 -13.81 6.03
CA GLY A 110 -9.95 -13.95 4.70
C GLY A 110 -9.07 -12.77 4.27
N ASN A 111 -8.70 -11.86 5.19
CA ASN A 111 -7.66 -10.88 4.88
C ASN A 111 -6.32 -11.58 4.95
N PHE A 112 -5.39 -11.19 4.08
CA PHE A 112 -4.06 -11.73 4.10
C PHE A 112 -3.01 -10.67 3.86
N ARG A 113 -1.80 -10.93 4.35
CA ARG A 113 -0.61 -10.17 4.04
C ARG A 113 0.32 -11.03 3.21
N PHE A 114 0.50 -10.62 1.96
CA PHE A 114 1.39 -11.28 1.02
C PHE A 114 2.74 -10.56 1.05
N SER A 115 3.78 -11.24 1.51
CA SER A 115 5.11 -10.65 1.68
C SER A 115 6.16 -11.47 0.96
N PHE A 116 7.25 -10.80 0.58
CA PHE A 116 8.40 -11.42 -0.06
C PHE A 116 9.68 -11.04 0.71
N ILE A 117 10.54 -12.02 0.93
CA ILE A 117 11.87 -11.83 1.52
C ILE A 117 12.89 -12.52 0.63
N ARG A 118 14.00 -11.83 0.36
CA ARG A 118 15.14 -12.36 -0.39
C ARG A 118 16.40 -12.19 0.45
N ALA A 119 17.25 -13.20 0.45
CA ALA A 119 18.59 -13.14 1.00
C ALA A 119 19.50 -12.36 0.05
N ASN A 120 20.22 -11.37 0.59
CA ASN A 120 21.24 -10.61 -0.10
C ASN A 120 22.60 -11.06 0.41
N PHE A 121 23.47 -11.48 -0.50
CA PHE A 121 24.83 -11.91 -0.17
C PHE A 121 25.80 -10.74 -0.41
N LEU A 122 26.33 -10.16 0.66
CA LEU A 122 27.39 -9.16 0.62
C LEU A 122 28.67 -9.78 1.19
N GLY A 123 29.42 -10.47 0.33
CA GLY A 123 30.58 -11.27 0.73
C GLY A 123 30.15 -12.43 1.62
N THR A 124 30.69 -12.51 2.84
CA THR A 124 30.33 -13.55 3.82
C THR A 124 29.09 -13.22 4.64
N LYS A 125 28.53 -12.00 4.52
CA LYS A 125 27.34 -11.58 5.27
C LYS A 125 26.08 -11.83 4.44
N ARG A 126 25.15 -12.58 5.03
CA ARG A 126 23.78 -12.76 4.52
C ARG A 126 22.87 -11.76 5.20
N ASP A 127 22.41 -10.77 4.44
CA ASP A 127 21.37 -9.84 4.85
C ASP A 127 20.04 -10.17 4.14
N PHE A 128 18.96 -9.49 4.47
CA PHE A 128 17.63 -9.77 3.91
C PHE A 128 16.91 -8.48 3.50
N THR A 129 16.01 -8.59 2.52
CA THR A 129 15.20 -7.46 2.06
C THR A 129 14.34 -6.87 3.20
N ASN A 130 14.09 -5.55 3.12
CA ASN A 130 13.41 -4.84 4.20
C ASN A 130 11.90 -5.16 4.26
N PHE A 131 11.46 -5.75 5.36
CA PHE A 131 10.06 -6.12 5.61
C PHE A 131 9.02 -5.01 5.44
N LYS A 132 9.41 -3.74 5.57
CA LYS A 132 8.46 -2.61 5.46
C LYS A 132 8.00 -2.40 4.03
N ARG A 133 8.85 -2.71 3.03
CA ARG A 133 8.65 -2.36 1.62
C ARG A 133 8.09 -3.50 0.79
N TYR A 134 8.49 -4.74 1.07
CA TYR A 134 8.14 -5.92 0.27
C TYR A 134 6.90 -6.66 0.80
N THR A 135 5.80 -5.92 1.02
CA THR A 135 4.59 -6.50 1.60
C THR A 135 3.30 -5.79 1.17
N TYR A 136 2.29 -6.58 0.79
CA TYR A 136 0.94 -6.12 0.51
C TYR A 136 -0.03 -6.63 1.57
N PHE A 137 -0.82 -5.73 2.14
CA PHE A 137 -2.02 -6.12 2.87
C PHE A 137 -3.19 -6.15 1.88
N VAL A 138 -3.94 -7.24 1.90
CA VAL A 138 -5.03 -7.51 0.98
C VAL A 138 -6.29 -7.78 1.78
N SER A 139 -7.37 -7.11 1.39
CA SER A 139 -8.68 -7.23 2.03
C SER A 139 -9.78 -7.03 1.00
N LYS A 140 -10.87 -7.78 1.11
CA LYS A 140 -12.09 -7.58 0.31
C LYS A 140 -12.72 -6.20 0.43
N GLU A 141 -12.40 -5.47 1.50
CA GLU A 141 -12.88 -4.09 1.73
C GLU A 141 -12.10 -3.05 0.92
N GLN A 142 -11.02 -3.44 0.23
CA GLN A 142 -10.14 -2.55 -0.53
C GLN A 142 -10.13 -2.93 -2.02
N THR A 143 -9.78 -1.96 -2.87
CA THR A 143 -9.68 -2.20 -4.32
C THR A 143 -8.48 -3.06 -4.72
N ASN A 144 -7.46 -3.15 -3.85
CA ASN A 144 -6.24 -3.94 -4.05
C ASN A 144 -5.51 -3.70 -5.40
N LYS A 145 -5.72 -2.54 -6.04
CA LYS A 145 -5.26 -2.26 -7.42
C LYS A 145 -3.76 -2.50 -7.62
N THR A 146 -2.93 -2.04 -6.69
CA THR A 146 -1.48 -2.21 -6.78
C THR A 146 -1.08 -3.68 -6.68
N PHE A 147 -1.63 -4.42 -5.71
CA PHE A 147 -1.39 -5.85 -5.56
C PHE A 147 -1.81 -6.60 -6.83
N ILE A 148 -3.03 -6.38 -7.32
CA ILE A 148 -3.55 -7.02 -8.53
C ILE A 148 -2.64 -6.71 -9.72
N SER A 149 -2.32 -5.44 -9.96
CA SER A 149 -1.49 -5.05 -11.11
C SER A 149 -0.09 -5.65 -11.05
N GLN A 150 0.57 -5.61 -9.90
CA GLN A 150 1.95 -6.05 -9.78
C GLN A 150 2.06 -7.57 -9.83
N ILE A 151 1.25 -8.27 -9.05
CA ILE A 151 1.25 -9.74 -8.98
C ILE A 151 0.77 -10.39 -10.28
N SER A 152 -0.13 -9.72 -11.02
CA SER A 152 -0.57 -10.24 -12.32
C SER A 152 0.52 -10.15 -13.38
N LYS A 153 1.32 -9.08 -13.37
CA LYS A 153 2.36 -8.80 -14.38
C LYS A 153 3.71 -9.47 -14.11
N ALA A 154 4.03 -9.72 -12.85
CA ALA A 154 5.32 -10.30 -12.47
C ALA A 154 5.51 -11.71 -13.05
N ASP A 155 6.74 -11.99 -13.47
CA ASP A 155 7.18 -13.36 -13.75
C ASP A 155 7.63 -14.00 -12.43
N PHE A 156 6.95 -15.07 -12.02
CA PHE A 156 7.25 -15.76 -10.78
C PHE A 156 8.37 -16.80 -10.94
N ASN A 157 8.97 -16.93 -12.13
CA ASN A 157 10.13 -17.79 -12.39
C ASN A 157 11.46 -17.05 -12.26
N ASP A 158 11.45 -15.77 -11.89
CA ASP A 158 12.62 -14.91 -11.75
C ASP A 158 12.55 -14.06 -10.47
N LEU A 159 13.59 -14.13 -9.62
CA LEU A 159 13.60 -13.38 -8.35
C LEU A 159 13.67 -11.88 -8.56
N ASP A 160 14.30 -11.40 -9.62
CA ASP A 160 14.40 -9.96 -9.88
C ASP A 160 13.03 -9.39 -10.29
N SER A 161 12.29 -10.09 -11.15
CA SER A 161 10.91 -9.77 -11.51
C SER A 161 9.97 -9.79 -10.29
N ILE A 162 10.08 -10.81 -9.43
CA ILE A 162 9.33 -10.86 -8.16
C ILE A 162 9.70 -9.67 -7.29
N GLN A 163 10.99 -9.39 -7.08
CA GLN A 163 11.42 -8.28 -6.23
C GLN A 163 10.93 -6.93 -6.74
N GLU A 164 10.98 -6.70 -8.05
CA GLU A 164 10.46 -5.48 -8.68
C GLU A 164 8.95 -5.32 -8.46
N ALA A 165 8.19 -6.42 -8.58
CA ALA A 165 6.75 -6.42 -8.36
C ALA A 165 6.36 -5.99 -6.93
N PHE A 166 7.23 -6.21 -5.95
CA PHE A 166 7.03 -5.77 -4.57
C PHE A 166 7.69 -4.42 -4.26
N ASN A 167 8.47 -3.86 -5.18
CA ASN A 167 9.10 -2.56 -4.98
C ASN A 167 8.08 -1.43 -5.20
N VAL A 168 7.86 -0.63 -4.16
CA VAL A 168 6.97 0.55 -4.20
C VAL A 168 7.68 1.81 -4.74
N GLU A 169 9.00 1.76 -4.94
CA GLU A 169 9.79 2.90 -5.42
C GLU A 169 9.40 3.37 -6.82
N PRO A 170 9.17 2.49 -7.82
CA PRO A 170 8.70 2.93 -9.13
C PRO A 170 7.37 3.68 -9.05
N LEU A 171 6.42 3.19 -8.24
CA LEU A 171 5.13 3.85 -8.03
C LEU A 171 5.31 5.21 -7.34
N THR A 172 6.20 5.29 -6.36
CA THR A 172 6.52 6.54 -5.64
C THR A 172 7.16 7.55 -6.60
N LYS A 173 8.09 7.11 -7.44
CA LYS A 173 8.76 7.96 -8.43
C LYS A 173 7.76 8.51 -9.45
N GLN A 174 6.93 7.65 -10.03
CA GLN A 174 5.88 8.05 -10.97
C GLN A 174 4.88 9.03 -10.33
N PHE A 175 4.56 8.85 -9.05
CA PHE A 175 3.71 9.79 -8.32
C PHE A 175 4.36 11.19 -8.24
N TYR A 176 5.63 11.27 -7.84
CA TYR A 176 6.34 12.56 -7.75
C TYR A 176 6.60 13.19 -9.12
N GLU A 177 6.87 12.41 -10.16
CA GLU A 177 6.98 12.90 -11.54
C GLU A 177 5.66 13.56 -12.00
N LYS A 178 4.52 12.88 -11.79
CA LYS A 178 3.20 13.47 -12.11
C LYS A 178 2.91 14.72 -11.28
N LEU A 179 3.25 14.71 -9.99
CA LEU A 179 3.08 15.87 -9.12
C LEU A 179 3.91 17.06 -9.61
N GLN A 180 5.13 16.81 -10.06
CA GLN A 180 6.02 17.83 -10.63
C GLN A 180 5.44 18.42 -11.92
N HIS A 181 4.91 17.57 -12.83
CA HIS A 181 4.23 18.07 -14.03
C HIS A 181 3.04 18.97 -13.69
N TRP A 182 2.20 18.56 -12.72
CA TRP A 182 1.09 19.38 -12.23
C TRP A 182 1.57 20.71 -11.63
N TYR A 183 2.67 20.69 -10.88
CA TYR A 183 3.27 21.88 -10.31
C TYR A 183 3.69 22.89 -11.38
N PHE A 184 4.43 22.44 -12.41
CA PHE A 184 4.86 23.33 -13.49
C PHE A 184 3.69 23.84 -14.32
N TRP A 185 2.71 22.98 -14.64
CA TRP A 185 1.49 23.42 -15.31
C TRP A 185 0.75 24.48 -14.50
N ALA A 186 0.64 24.31 -13.17
CA ALA A 186 -0.05 25.26 -12.31
C ALA A 186 0.65 26.63 -12.21
N ILE A 187 1.98 26.70 -12.35
CA ILE A 187 2.73 27.98 -12.38
C ILE A 187 2.22 28.90 -13.49
N ASP A 188 1.94 28.32 -14.65
CA ASP A 188 1.55 29.09 -15.83
C ASP A 188 0.04 29.35 -15.91
N ASN A 189 -0.78 28.56 -15.22
CA ASN A 189 -2.23 28.54 -15.41
C ASN A 189 -3.04 29.06 -14.21
N VAL A 190 -2.48 29.08 -13.00
CA VAL A 190 -3.22 29.50 -11.80
C VAL A 190 -2.95 30.98 -11.51
N LYS A 191 -4.01 31.72 -11.20
CA LYS A 191 -3.93 33.11 -10.78
C LYS A 191 -4.16 33.22 -9.27
N PHE A 192 -3.22 33.85 -8.57
CA PHE A 192 -3.35 34.15 -7.14
C PHE A 192 -3.68 35.63 -6.92
N PRO A 193 -4.17 36.00 -5.73
CA PRO A 193 -4.26 37.39 -5.30
C PRO A 193 -2.91 38.13 -5.42
N ASP A 194 -2.95 39.41 -5.81
CA ASP A 194 -1.74 40.21 -6.09
C ASP A 194 -0.77 40.30 -4.90
N ASP A 195 -1.29 40.33 -3.68
CA ASP A 195 -0.51 40.33 -2.44
C ASP A 195 0.33 39.06 -2.29
N ALA A 196 -0.23 37.90 -2.67
CA ALA A 196 0.49 36.63 -2.64
C ALA A 196 1.59 36.55 -3.71
N GLU A 197 1.43 37.21 -4.87
CA GLU A 197 2.43 37.19 -5.94
C GLU A 197 3.57 38.22 -5.75
N LYS A 198 3.32 39.30 -5.00
CA LYS A 198 4.33 40.35 -4.73
C LYS A 198 5.46 39.89 -3.81
N GLU A 199 5.27 38.81 -3.05
CA GLU A 199 6.34 38.22 -2.25
C GLU A 199 7.40 37.53 -3.13
N LYS A 200 8.65 37.50 -2.65
CA LYS A 200 9.72 36.76 -3.34
C LYS A 200 9.34 35.28 -3.42
N ASN A 201 9.27 34.74 -4.65
CA ASN A 201 8.80 33.38 -4.94
C ASN A 201 7.35 33.12 -4.44
N GLY A 202 6.53 34.17 -4.34
CA GLY A 202 5.21 34.12 -3.73
C GLY A 202 4.27 33.17 -4.46
N ARG A 203 4.29 33.17 -5.80
CA ARG A 203 3.51 32.26 -6.64
C ARG A 203 3.89 30.79 -6.40
N GLU A 204 5.18 30.45 -6.45
CA GLU A 204 5.68 29.09 -6.24
C GLU A 204 5.27 28.57 -4.86
N ILE A 205 5.43 29.41 -3.83
CA ILE A 205 5.03 29.09 -2.46
C ILE A 205 3.51 28.88 -2.36
N ALA A 206 2.71 29.73 -3.01
CA ALA A 206 1.25 29.62 -3.02
C ALA A 206 0.78 28.32 -3.68
N ILE A 207 1.39 27.92 -4.79
CA ILE A 207 1.09 26.67 -5.50
C ILE A 207 1.46 25.46 -4.64
N ILE A 208 2.67 25.43 -4.05
CA ILE A 208 3.08 24.33 -3.16
C ILE A 208 2.08 24.19 -2.02
N ARG A 209 1.69 25.31 -1.39
CA ARG A 209 0.69 25.32 -0.31
C ARG A 209 -0.67 24.80 -0.79
N LEU A 210 -1.14 25.23 -1.96
CA LEU A 210 -2.42 24.78 -2.53
C LEU A 210 -2.41 23.29 -2.84
N ILE A 211 -1.40 22.79 -3.57
CA ILE A 211 -1.25 21.36 -3.89
C ILE A 211 -1.20 20.53 -2.61
N THR A 212 -0.39 20.95 -1.62
CA THR A 212 -0.28 20.22 -0.34
C THR A 212 -1.62 20.17 0.39
N ARG A 213 -2.37 21.28 0.40
CA ARG A 213 -3.71 21.36 0.98
C ARG A 213 -4.73 20.47 0.27
N LEU A 214 -4.72 20.44 -1.06
CA LEU A 214 -5.57 19.56 -1.86
C LEU A 214 -5.26 18.09 -1.59
N MET A 215 -3.97 17.71 -1.57
CA MET A 215 -3.55 16.36 -1.19
C MET A 215 -4.01 15.99 0.22
N PHE A 216 -3.88 16.91 1.17
CA PHE A 216 -4.29 16.69 2.56
C PHE A 216 -5.82 16.51 2.70
N ILE A 217 -6.62 17.35 2.04
CA ILE A 217 -8.07 17.19 2.04
C ILE A 217 -8.49 15.89 1.37
N TRP A 218 -7.87 15.51 0.25
CA TRP A 218 -8.17 14.24 -0.40
C TRP A 218 -7.88 13.06 0.54
N PHE A 219 -6.77 13.12 1.29
CA PHE A 219 -6.49 12.14 2.33
C PHE A 219 -7.58 12.12 3.41
N MET A 220 -8.04 13.29 3.90
CA MET A 220 -9.14 13.35 4.87
C MET A 220 -10.44 12.75 4.32
N LYS A 221 -10.77 12.99 3.04
CA LYS A 221 -11.92 12.39 2.36
C LYS A 221 -11.82 10.86 2.36
N VAL A 222 -10.69 10.31 1.91
CA VAL A 222 -10.45 8.84 1.90
C VAL A 222 -10.54 8.23 3.31
N ARG A 223 -10.12 8.98 4.33
CA ARG A 223 -10.21 8.56 5.74
C ARG A 223 -11.59 8.80 6.37
N LYS A 224 -12.56 9.31 5.61
CA LYS A 224 -13.92 9.66 6.07
C LYS A 224 -13.92 10.66 7.24
N LEU A 225 -12.95 11.57 7.24
CA LEU A 225 -12.81 12.63 8.26
C LEU A 225 -13.51 13.93 7.86
N VAL A 226 -13.86 14.06 6.58
CA VAL A 226 -14.68 15.15 6.03
C VAL A 226 -15.84 14.54 5.24
N PRO A 227 -17.01 15.20 5.20
CA PRO A 227 -18.15 14.70 4.43
C PRO A 227 -17.82 14.53 2.95
N GLU A 228 -18.14 13.36 2.39
CA GLU A 228 -17.84 13.05 0.97
C GLU A 228 -18.63 13.92 0.00
N ASN A 229 -19.83 14.37 0.39
CA ASN A 229 -20.71 15.21 -0.40
C ASN A 229 -20.13 16.60 -0.73
N LEU A 230 -19.11 17.06 0.00
CA LEU A 230 -18.38 18.29 -0.34
C LEU A 230 -17.57 18.17 -1.64
N PHE A 231 -17.34 16.93 -2.11
CA PHE A 231 -16.54 16.60 -3.29
C PHE A 231 -17.36 15.83 -4.34
N ASP A 232 -18.70 15.87 -4.21
CA ASP A 232 -19.63 15.23 -5.12
C ASP A 232 -20.15 16.28 -6.11
N GLU A 233 -19.92 16.03 -7.40
CA GLU A 233 -20.17 17.04 -8.44
C GLU A 233 -21.65 17.43 -8.56
N GLU A 234 -22.57 16.46 -8.45
CA GLU A 234 -24.01 16.73 -8.50
C GLU A 234 -24.46 17.58 -7.30
N ASN A 235 -23.97 17.24 -6.11
CA ASN A 235 -24.24 18.02 -4.91
C ASN A 235 -23.65 19.42 -5.00
N ILE A 236 -22.44 19.58 -5.53
CA ILE A 236 -21.81 20.90 -5.69
C ILE A 236 -22.63 21.77 -6.65
N LYS A 237 -22.98 21.24 -7.84
CA LYS A 237 -23.79 21.94 -8.84
C LYS A 237 -25.15 22.38 -8.31
N LYS A 238 -25.74 21.61 -7.40
CA LYS A 238 -27.03 21.94 -6.77
C LYS A 238 -26.95 23.08 -5.75
N ASN A 239 -25.82 23.20 -5.04
CA ASN A 239 -25.69 24.11 -3.90
C ASN A 239 -24.90 25.39 -4.20
N LEU A 240 -24.11 25.42 -5.27
CA LEU A 240 -23.39 26.62 -5.68
C LEU A 240 -24.20 27.40 -6.72
N ALA A 241 -24.16 28.72 -6.61
CA ALA A 241 -24.81 29.62 -7.55
C ALA A 241 -24.16 29.57 -8.95
N ASP A 242 -22.85 29.29 -9.00
CA ASP A 242 -22.07 29.12 -10.21
C ASP A 242 -21.08 27.95 -10.03
N PHE A 243 -20.88 27.19 -11.10
CA PHE A 243 -19.95 26.07 -11.20
C PHE A 243 -19.19 26.08 -12.54
N ALA A 244 -19.09 27.23 -13.21
CA ALA A 244 -18.24 27.38 -14.37
C ALA A 244 -16.77 27.14 -14.01
N ASP A 245 -16.02 26.50 -14.92
CA ASP A 245 -14.62 26.14 -14.69
C ASP A 245 -13.70 27.37 -14.54
N GLU A 246 -14.10 28.51 -15.12
CA GLU A 246 -13.34 29.77 -15.02
C GLU A 246 -13.57 30.52 -13.70
N ASP A 247 -14.58 30.13 -12.90
CA ASP A 247 -14.83 30.77 -11.62
C ASP A 247 -14.20 30.01 -10.44
N SER A 248 -13.78 30.80 -9.46
CA SER A 248 -13.24 30.39 -8.18
C SER A 248 -14.31 30.02 -7.16
N THR A 249 -15.59 29.88 -7.56
CA THR A 249 -16.75 29.72 -6.67
C THR A 249 -16.59 28.50 -5.77
N TYR A 250 -16.24 27.34 -6.33
CA TYR A 250 -16.03 26.12 -5.55
C TYR A 250 -14.89 26.28 -4.54
N TYR A 251 -13.80 26.92 -4.97
CA TYR A 251 -12.68 27.19 -4.07
C TYR A 251 -13.11 28.11 -2.92
N LYS A 252 -13.72 29.27 -3.21
CA LYS A 252 -14.11 30.26 -2.19
C LYS A 252 -15.20 29.73 -1.24
N ALA A 253 -16.24 29.12 -1.79
CA ALA A 253 -17.37 28.65 -1.00
C ALA A 253 -17.00 27.44 -0.15
N ILE A 254 -16.30 26.44 -0.71
CA ILE A 254 -16.08 25.15 -0.06
C ILE A 254 -14.64 25.02 0.43
N LEU A 255 -13.65 25.05 -0.47
CA LEU A 255 -12.27 24.70 -0.11
C LEU A 255 -11.63 25.72 0.85
N GLN A 256 -11.82 27.01 0.63
CA GLN A 256 -11.28 28.08 1.46
C GLN A 256 -11.83 28.00 2.89
N ASN A 257 -13.14 27.81 3.04
CA ASN A 257 -13.78 27.61 4.34
C ASN A 257 -13.29 26.32 5.02
N LEU A 258 -13.13 25.24 4.26
CA LEU A 258 -12.60 23.99 4.80
C LEU A 258 -11.15 24.16 5.28
N PHE A 259 -10.28 24.78 4.48
CA PHE A 259 -8.88 25.03 4.85
C PHE A 259 -8.75 25.97 6.04
N PHE A 260 -9.37 27.14 5.98
CA PHE A 260 -9.04 28.25 6.86
C PHE A 260 -10.04 28.46 8.00
N ALA A 261 -11.34 28.30 7.73
CA ALA A 261 -12.37 28.48 8.76
C ALA A 261 -12.61 27.23 9.61
N THR A 262 -12.18 26.06 9.12
CA THR A 262 -12.46 24.78 9.79
C THR A 262 -11.19 24.09 10.26
N LEU A 263 -10.31 23.70 9.33
CA LEU A 263 -9.13 22.87 9.65
C LEU A 263 -8.03 23.66 10.36
N ASN A 264 -7.93 24.96 10.08
CA ASN A 264 -6.96 25.86 10.70
C ASN A 264 -7.56 26.71 11.84
N THR A 265 -8.75 26.38 12.35
CA THR A 265 -9.43 27.17 13.38
C THR A 265 -10.05 26.26 14.45
N LYS A 266 -9.84 26.63 15.72
CA LYS A 266 -10.42 25.93 16.87
C LYS A 266 -11.94 25.95 16.77
N GLN A 267 -12.60 24.88 17.25
CA GLN A 267 -14.06 24.71 17.09
C GLN A 267 -14.87 25.92 17.58
N ALA A 268 -14.49 26.53 18.70
CA ALA A 268 -15.19 27.69 19.28
C ALA A 268 -15.10 28.96 18.41
N ASP A 269 -14.08 29.07 17.55
CA ASP A 269 -13.77 30.28 16.79
C ASP A 269 -14.20 30.16 15.31
N ARG A 270 -14.82 29.04 14.91
CA ARG A 270 -15.18 28.78 13.51
C ARG A 270 -16.31 29.67 13.05
N LYS A 271 -16.08 30.39 11.94
CA LYS A 271 -17.04 31.25 11.24
C LYS A 271 -16.73 31.21 9.74
N PHE A 272 -17.74 31.40 8.89
CA PHE A 272 -17.51 31.48 7.44
C PHE A 272 -16.55 32.62 7.10
N ARG A 273 -15.63 32.37 6.16
CA ARG A 273 -14.75 33.39 5.56
C ARG A 273 -15.56 34.18 4.54
N SER A 274 -15.49 35.49 4.63
CA SER A 274 -16.14 36.41 3.69
C SER A 274 -15.23 36.88 2.56
N GLU A 275 -13.91 36.77 2.74
CA GLU A 275 -12.86 37.08 1.74
C GLU A 275 -11.64 36.17 1.95
#